data_AF-A0A5S5DT72-F1
#
_entry.id   AF-A0A5S5DT72-F1
#
_cell.length_a   1.000
_cell.length_b   1.000
_cell.length_c   1.000
_cell.angle_alpha   90.00
_cell.angle_beta   90.00
_cell.angle_gamma   90.00
#
_symmetry.space_group_name_H-M   'P 1'
#
loop_
_entity.id
_entity.type
_entity.pdbx_description
1 polymer ?
#
loop_
_entity_poly.entity_id
_entity_poly.type
_entity_poly.pdbx_seq_one_letter_code
_entity_poly.pdbx_strand_id
1 'polypeptide(L)'
;MNRVIVEYSKLTTDILDLLVEKYPDGYDYEDVISFKNGKGETIKAVEVRTEDTIYLVKISSKLEQTMEDYSEDESSFEDDDFSFSDNIEEDEEDDF
;
A
#
# COMPACT_ATOMS: atom_id res chain seq x y z
N MET A 1 -4.00 17.20 1.17
CA MET A 1 -3.71 16.03 0.31
C MET A 1 -3.09 14.99 1.21
N ASN A 2 -3.82 13.91 1.51
CA ASN A 2 -3.41 12.97 2.56
C ASN A 2 -2.59 11.84 1.94
N ARG A 3 -1.45 11.51 2.56
CA ARG A 3 -0.60 10.39 2.17
C ARG A 3 -0.70 9.31 3.24
N VAL A 4 -1.13 8.11 2.84
CA VAL A 4 -1.32 6.99 3.74
C VAL A 4 -0.38 5.87 3.32
N ILE A 5 0.52 5.46 4.21
CA ILE A 5 1.37 4.29 4.00
C ILE A 5 0.61 3.06 4.47
N VAL A 6 0.40 2.11 3.55
CA VAL A 6 -0.36 0.89 3.79
C VAL A 6 0.60 -0.29 3.70
N GLU A 7 0.67 -1.08 4.76
CA GLU A 7 1.36 -2.36 4.73
C GLU A 7 0.42 -3.46 4.27
N TYR A 8 0.97 -4.59 3.82
CA TYR A 8 0.17 -5.75 3.41
C TYR A 8 -0.91 -6.13 4.43
N SER A 9 -0.56 -6.13 5.73
CA SER A 9 -1.49 -6.44 6.82
C SER A 9 -2.63 -5.43 7.02
N LYS A 10 -2.57 -4.26 6.37
CA LYS A 10 -3.58 -3.20 6.41
C LYS A 10 -4.24 -2.98 5.05
N LEU A 11 -3.98 -3.86 4.08
CA LEU A 11 -4.65 -3.79 2.78
C LEU A 11 -6.12 -4.16 2.95
N THR A 12 -6.99 -3.28 2.48
CA THR A 12 -8.38 -3.59 2.24
C THR A 12 -8.56 -4.03 0.80
N THR A 13 -9.64 -4.76 0.52
CA THR A 13 -10.00 -5.17 -0.84
C THR A 13 -10.06 -3.98 -1.80
N ASP A 14 -10.57 -2.82 -1.37
CA ASP A 14 -10.61 -1.61 -2.20
C ASP A 14 -9.21 -1.16 -2.68
N ILE A 15 -8.20 -1.21 -1.81
CA ILE A 15 -6.84 -0.78 -2.18
C ILE A 15 -6.19 -1.80 -3.10
N LEU A 16 -6.50 -3.07 -2.90
CA LEU A 16 -6.03 -4.14 -3.77
C LEU A 16 -6.67 -4.04 -5.16
N ASP A 17 -7.98 -3.79 -5.25
CA ASP A 17 -8.66 -3.56 -6.52
C ASP A 17 -8.02 -2.38 -7.27
N LEU A 18 -7.74 -1.27 -6.58
CA LEU A 18 -7.02 -0.13 -7.18
C LEU A 18 -5.62 -0.51 -7.68
N LEU A 19 -4.92 -1.41 -6.99
CA LEU A 19 -3.63 -1.88 -7.44
C LEU A 19 -3.76 -2.78 -8.68
N VAL A 20 -4.71 -3.71 -8.71
CA VAL A 20 -4.94 -4.60 -9.86
C VAL A 20 -5.45 -3.82 -11.07
N GLU A 21 -6.36 -2.86 -10.87
CA GLU A 21 -6.84 -1.99 -11.95
C GLU A 21 -5.72 -1.12 -12.54
N LYS A 22 -4.80 -0.63 -11.69
CA LYS A 22 -3.67 0.19 -12.13
C LYS A 22 -2.53 -0.64 -12.73
N TYR A 23 -2.31 -1.84 -12.19
CA TYR A 23 -1.22 -2.75 -12.52
C TYR A 23 -1.75 -4.15 -12.87
N PRO A 24 -2.55 -4.30 -13.94
CA PRO A 24 -3.19 -5.57 -14.29
C PRO A 24 -2.16 -6.64 -14.69
N ASP A 25 -1.03 -6.21 -15.25
CA ASP A 25 0.11 -7.07 -15.61
C ASP A 25 1.20 -7.09 -14.51
N GLY A 26 0.90 -6.55 -13.33
CA GLY A 26 1.88 -6.29 -12.27
C GLY A 26 2.60 -4.95 -12.42
N TYR A 27 3.47 -4.63 -11.45
CA TYR A 27 4.25 -3.39 -11.40
C TYR A 27 5.72 -3.64 -11.78
N ASP A 28 6.37 -2.66 -12.43
CA ASP A 28 7.79 -2.75 -12.76
C ASP A 28 8.64 -1.98 -11.73
N TYR A 29 9.97 -2.13 -11.79
CA TYR A 29 10.90 -1.37 -10.96
C TYR A 29 10.75 0.15 -11.10
N GLU A 30 10.27 0.62 -12.26
CA GLU A 30 10.00 2.04 -12.50
C GLU A 30 8.81 2.58 -11.68
N ASP A 31 7.86 1.70 -11.32
CA ASP A 31 6.71 2.04 -10.48
C ASP A 31 7.04 2.01 -8.98
N VAL A 32 8.17 1.41 -8.62
CA VAL A 32 8.58 1.24 -7.22
C VAL A 32 9.22 2.51 -6.69
N ILE A 33 8.56 3.13 -5.73
CA ILE A 33 9.08 4.25 -4.96
C ILE A 33 9.91 3.71 -3.80
N SER A 34 11.17 4.10 -3.73
CA SER A 34 12.07 3.75 -2.63
C SER A 34 12.43 4.98 -1.81
N PHE A 35 12.16 4.95 -0.51
CA PHE A 35 12.47 6.04 0.42
C PHE A 35 13.01 5.48 1.73
N LYS A 36 13.64 6.34 2.55
CA LYS A 36 14.06 5.95 3.92
C LYS A 36 13.03 6.41 4.93
N ASN A 37 12.64 5.54 5.85
CA ASN A 37 11.79 5.92 6.99
C ASN A 37 12.61 6.66 8.07
N GLY A 38 11.95 7.12 9.13
CA GLY A 38 12.59 7.79 10.26
C GLY A 38 13.65 6.94 11.00
N LYS A 39 13.66 5.61 10.80
CA LYS A 39 14.67 4.69 11.35
C LYS A 39 15.86 4.49 10.39
N GLY A 40 15.85 5.11 9.22
CA GLY A 40 16.87 4.96 8.19
C GLY A 40 16.74 3.68 7.35
N GLU A 41 15.65 2.92 7.55
CA GLU A 41 15.35 1.70 6.79
C GLU A 41 14.83 2.07 5.41
N THR A 42 15.25 1.32 4.39
CA THR A 42 14.77 1.52 3.02
C THR A 42 13.42 0.85 2.86
N ILE A 43 12.39 1.65 2.63
CA ILE A 43 11.03 1.21 2.34
C ILE A 43 10.81 1.32 0.84
N LYS A 44 10.27 0.24 0.25
CA LYS A 44 9.83 0.20 -1.14
C LYS A 44 8.32 0.11 -1.17
N ALA A 45 7.67 0.92 -2.00
CA ALA A 45 6.23 0.96 -2.11
C ALA A 45 5.79 1.27 -3.54
N VAL A 46 4.60 0.80 -3.92
CA VAL A 46 3.90 1.24 -5.14
C VAL A 46 2.82 2.26 -4.76
N GLU A 47 2.57 3.23 -5.64
CA GLU A 47 1.58 4.28 -5.40
C GLU A 47 0.27 3.96 -6.10
N VAL A 48 -0.84 4.02 -5.38
CA VAL A 48 -2.20 4.11 -5.95
C VAL A 48 -2.90 5.34 -5.38
N ARG A 49 -3.77 5.95 -6.19
CA ARG A 49 -4.43 7.20 -5.83
C ARG A 49 -5.94 7.07 -5.97
N THR A 50 -6.65 7.62 -4.99
CA THR A 50 -8.08 7.92 -5.08
C THR A 50 -8.26 9.42 -5.34
N GLU A 51 -9.50 9.92 -5.30
CA GLU A 51 -9.81 11.33 -5.54
C GLU A 51 -9.10 12.29 -4.56
N ASP A 52 -8.97 11.89 -3.29
CA ASP A 52 -8.44 12.75 -2.21
C ASP A 52 -7.20 12.18 -1.50
N THR A 53 -6.89 10.90 -1.68
CA THR A 53 -5.87 10.17 -0.91
C THR A 53 -4.85 9.49 -1.80
N ILE A 54 -3.59 9.60 -1.42
CA ILE A 54 -2.48 8.88 -2.05
C ILE A 54 -2.09 7.74 -1.11
N TYR A 55 -2.22 6.50 -1.59
CA TYR A 55 -1.85 5.30 -0.87
C TYR A 55 -0.49 4.80 -1.36
N LEU A 56 0.46 4.66 -0.43
CA LEU A 56 1.76 4.06 -0.68
C LEU A 56 1.74 2.65 -0.11
N VAL A 57 1.54 1.66 -0.98
CA VAL A 57 1.45 0.26 -0.58
C VAL A 57 2.84 -0.34 -0.53
N LYS A 58 3.28 -0.71 0.67
CA LYS A 58 4.61 -1.26 0.90
C LYS A 58 4.75 -2.62 0.23
N ILE A 59 5.77 -2.73 -0.61
CA ILE A 59 6.12 -3.98 -1.28
C ILE A 59 6.78 -4.89 -0.26
N SER A 60 6.16 -6.05 -0.06
CA SER A 60 6.70 -7.15 0.72
C SER A 60 6.52 -8.44 -0.07
N SER A 61 7.27 -9.49 0.25
CA SER A 61 7.16 -10.78 -0.44
C SER A 61 5.75 -11.38 -0.38
N LYS A 62 4.92 -10.99 0.60
CA LYS A 62 3.50 -11.38 0.67
C LYS A 62 2.67 -10.68 -0.41
N LEU A 63 2.90 -9.39 -0.64
CA LEU A 63 2.15 -8.63 -1.64
C LEU A 63 2.40 -9.18 -3.06
N GLU A 64 3.65 -9.53 -3.37
CA GLU A 64 4.03 -10.13 -4.66
C GLU A 64 3.26 -11.42 -4.91
N GLN A 65 3.22 -12.32 -3.91
CA GLN A 65 2.49 -13.57 -3.98
C GLN A 65 0.99 -13.35 -4.15
N THR A 66 0.41 -12.46 -3.35
CA THR A 66 -1.03 -12.20 -3.42
C THR A 66 -1.45 -11.54 -4.72
N MET A 67 -0.62 -10.70 -5.32
CA MET A 67 -0.88 -10.13 -6.66
C MET A 67 -0.94 -11.20 -7.76
N GLU A 68 -0.04 -12.18 -7.69
CA GLU A 68 -0.01 -13.32 -8.62
C GLU A 68 -1.27 -14.19 -8.44
N ASP A 69 -1.60 -14.54 -7.18
CA ASP A 69 -2.77 -15.34 -6.84
C ASP A 69 -4.11 -14.62 -7.19
N TYR A 70 -4.21 -13.30 -6.99
CA TYR A 70 -5.44 -12.54 -7.29
C TYR A 70 -5.72 -12.36 -8.79
N SER A 71 -4.67 -12.45 -9.61
CA SER A 71 -4.81 -12.40 -11.07
C SER A 71 -5.32 -13.73 -11.63
N GLU A 72 -5.02 -14.85 -10.94
CA GLU A 72 -5.38 -16.19 -11.40
C GLU A 72 -6.67 -16.76 -10.76
N ASP A 73 -7.07 -16.33 -9.56
CA ASP A 73 -8.28 -16.84 -8.89
C ASP A 73 -9.08 -15.72 -8.18
N GLU A 74 -10.31 -15.49 -8.62
CA GLU A 74 -11.26 -14.43 -8.20
C GLU A 74 -11.80 -14.59 -6.75
N SER A 75 -11.10 -15.30 -5.86
CA SER A 75 -11.62 -15.56 -4.51
C SER A 75 -10.54 -16.01 -3.53
N SER A 76 -9.97 -15.11 -2.72
CA SER A 76 -9.71 -15.33 -1.29
C SER A 76 -8.98 -14.14 -0.65
N PHE A 77 -9.71 -13.11 -0.23
CA PHE A 77 -9.32 -12.31 0.94
C PHE A 77 -10.33 -12.65 2.04
N GLU A 78 -10.18 -13.82 2.66
CA GLU A 78 -10.80 -14.08 3.95
C GLU A 78 -10.11 -13.19 4.99
N ASP A 79 -10.72 -12.02 5.21
CA ASP A 79 -11.11 -11.48 6.52
C ASP A 79 -10.22 -11.90 7.70
N ASP A 80 -8.92 -11.56 7.69
CA ASP A 80 -8.08 -11.66 8.90
C ASP A 80 -8.08 -10.30 9.60
N ASP A 81 -9.20 -10.01 10.26
CA ASP A 81 -9.30 -9.52 11.64
C ASP A 81 -8.09 -8.74 12.21
N PHE A 82 -7.94 -7.43 11.90
CA PHE A 82 -6.99 -6.60 12.65
C PHE A 82 -7.51 -5.20 13.00
N SER A 83 -8.06 -5.13 14.21
CA SER A 83 -8.23 -3.96 15.07
C SER A 83 -7.44 -2.73 14.64
N PHE A 84 -8.15 -1.73 14.12
CA PHE A 84 -7.70 -0.36 13.92
C PHE A 84 -7.05 0.19 15.21
N SER A 85 -5.72 0.25 15.24
CA SER A 85 -5.02 1.20 16.12
C SER A 85 -4.55 2.34 15.24
N ASP A 86 -5.44 3.32 15.16
CA ASP A 86 -5.20 4.66 14.64
C ASP A 86 -4.07 5.29 15.47
N ASN A 87 -2.90 5.44 14.87
CA ASN A 87 -1.76 6.18 15.39
C ASN A 87 -0.91 6.62 14.19
N ILE A 88 -1.49 7.47 13.34
CA ILE A 88 -0.69 8.37 12.54
C ILE A 88 -0.66 9.66 13.36
N GLU A 89 0.46 9.86 14.06
CA GLU A 89 0.84 11.16 14.59
C GLU A 89 0.83 12.15 13.42
N GLU A 90 -0.08 13.13 13.48
CA GLU A 90 0.02 14.35 12.70
C GLU A 90 1.32 15.04 13.11
N ASP A 91 2.37 14.89 12.30
CA ASP A 91 3.47 15.85 12.25
C ASP A 91 2.90 17.15 11.66
N GLU A 92 2.26 17.95 12.53
CA GLU A 92 2.09 19.38 12.32
C GLU A 92 3.45 20.07 12.50
N GLU A 93 4.25 20.13 11.44
CA GLU A 93 5.16 21.26 11.25
C GLU A 93 4.67 22.06 10.03
N ASP A 94 4.21 23.29 10.26
CA ASP A 94 4.85 24.42 9.58
C ASP A 94 4.48 25.79 10.17
N ASP A 95 5.54 26.61 10.23
CA ASP A 95 5.63 28.06 10.01
C ASP A 95 5.54 29.10 11.17
N PHE A 96 6.76 29.57 11.51
CA PHE A 96 7.23 30.92 11.86
C PHE A 96 7.30 31.43 13.32
#